data_AF-A0A0F9E7G7-F1
#
_entry.id   AF-A0A0F9E7G7-F1
#
_cell.length_a   1.000
_cell.length_b   1.000
_cell.length_c   1.000
_cell.angle_alpha   90.00
_cell.angle_beta   90.00
_cell.angle_gamma   90.00
#
_symmetry.space_group_name_H-M   'P 1'
#
loop_
_entity.id
_entity.type
_entity.pdbx_description
1 polymer ?
#
loop_
_entity_poly.entity_id
_entity_poly.type
_entity_poly.pdbx_seq_one_letter_code
_entity_poly.pdbx_strand_id
1 'polypeptide(L)' 'MSIERVFAIRRTDKIESKIVNALQSICNDHVKGFGASDSKAKSHLFFFKKPPFRLKEFMNIVLDLKTSSGAYITKT' A
#
# COMPACT_ATOMS: atom_id res chain seq x y z
N MET A 1 15.30 25.64 29.62
CA MET A 1 14.89 24.42 28.89
C MET A 1 14.58 24.83 27.46
N SER A 2 15.53 24.60 26.55
CA SER A 2 15.41 24.98 25.14
C SER A 2 14.58 23.94 24.41
N ILE A 3 13.53 24.39 23.71
CA ILE A 3 12.70 23.53 22.87
C ILE A 3 13.51 23.18 21.62
N GLU A 4 14.00 21.94 21.53
CA GLU A 4 14.54 21.42 20.28
C GLU A 4 13.38 21.16 19.31
N ARG A 5 13.50 21.68 18.08
CA ARG A 5 12.47 21.51 17.04
C ARG A 5 12.32 20.02 16.73
N VAL A 6 11.22 19.43 17.18
CA VAL A 6 10.85 18.05 16.85
C VAL A 6 10.30 18.02 15.43
N PHE A 7 11.07 17.48 14.49
CA PHE A 7 10.57 17.16 13.16
C PHE A 7 9.70 15.90 13.25
N ALA A 8 8.39 16.08 13.29
CA ALA A 8 7.47 14.96 13.17
C ALA A 8 7.59 14.39 11.74
N ILE A 9 8.27 13.24 11.59
CA ILE A 9 8.24 12.46 10.35
C ILE A 9 6.82 11.88 10.24
N ARG A 10 5.92 12.66 9.63
CA ARG A 10 4.57 12.22 9.31
C ARG A 10 4.67 11.44 8.00
N ARG A 11 4.48 10.11 8.04
CA ARG A 11 4.25 9.34 6.81
C ARG A 11 2.86 9.71 6.30
N THR A 12 2.79 10.65 5.36
CA THR A 12 1.54 11.24 4.85
C THR A 12 0.70 10.26 4.05
N ASP A 13 1.28 9.20 3.49
CA ASP A 13 0.56 8.19 2.71
C ASP A 13 0.80 6.78 3.22
N LYS A 14 -0.26 6.12 3.69
CA LYS A 14 -0.27 4.68 4.00
C LYS A 14 -0.39 3.86 2.71
N ILE A 15 0.60 4.00 1.82
CA ILE A 15 0.65 3.28 0.54
C ILE A 15 0.51 1.77 0.76
N GLU A 16 1.11 1.23 1.81
CA GLU A 16 0.98 -0.17 2.22
C GLU A 16 -0.47 -0.56 2.47
N SER A 17 -1.24 0.25 3.21
CA SER A 17 -2.67 -0.01 3.44
C SER A 17 -3.49 0.06 2.15
N LYS A 18 -3.15 0.98 1.23
CA LYS A 18 -3.80 1.08 -0.09
C LYS A 18 -3.53 -0.17 -0.93
N ILE A 19 -2.28 -0.61 -1.01
CA ILE A 19 -1.87 -1.84 -1.71
C ILE A 19 -2.61 -3.05 -1.13
N VAL A 20 -2.59 -3.20 0.18
CA VAL A 20 -3.17 -4.34 0.89
C VAL A 20 -4.68 -4.45 0.67
N ASN A 21 -5.39 -3.33 0.78
CA ASN A 21 -6.83 -3.30 0.52
C ASN A 21 -7.15 -3.65 -0.94
N ALA A 22 -6.34 -3.19 -1.89
CA ALA A 22 -6.53 -3.49 -3.31
C ALA A 22 -6.19 -4.95 -3.65
N LEU A 23 -5.12 -5.52 -3.08
CA LEU A 23 -4.77 -6.92 -3.30
C LEU A 23 -5.77 -7.89 -2.66
N GLN A 24 -6.38 -7.50 -1.55
CA GLN A 24 -7.37 -8.33 -0.86
C GLN A 24 -8.59 -8.67 -1.73
N SER A 25 -8.99 -7.79 -2.65
CA SER A 25 -10.15 -8.05 -3.53
C SER A 25 -9.87 -9.04 -4.67
N ILE A 26 -8.60 -9.23 -5.03
CA ILE A 26 -8.20 -10.08 -6.17
C ILE A 26 -7.46 -11.36 -5.75
N CYS A 27 -7.10 -11.49 -4.47
CA CYS A 27 -6.44 -12.66 -3.94
C CYS A 27 -7.37 -13.88 -3.87
N ASN A 28 -6.80 -15.08 -3.86
CA ASN A 28 -7.57 -16.32 -3.65
C ASN A 28 -7.67 -16.69 -2.17
N ASP A 29 -6.66 -16.34 -1.37
CA ASP A 29 -6.65 -16.56 0.07
C ASP A 29 -5.65 -15.62 0.75
N HIS A 30 -5.64 -15.58 2.09
CA HIS A 30 -4.72 -14.77 2.89
C HIS A 30 -4.42 -15.39 4.26
N VAL A 31 -3.24 -15.10 4.79
CA VAL A 31 -2.87 -15.52 6.15
C VAL A 31 -3.41 -14.50 7.16
N LYS A 32 -4.48 -14.86 7.87
CA LYS A 32 -5.10 -13.97 8.87
C LYS A 32 -4.08 -13.50 9.92
N GLY A 33 -4.06 -12.19 10.17
CA GLY A 33 -3.21 -11.56 11.18
C GLY A 33 -1.75 -11.38 10.78
N PHE A 34 -1.37 -11.74 9.55
CA PHE A 34 -0.01 -11.50 9.07
C PHE A 34 0.19 -10.01 8.74
N GLY A 35 1.16 -9.34 9.37
CA GLY A 35 1.46 -7.94 9.12
C GLY A 35 1.94 -7.19 10.36
N ALA A 36 1.92 -5.86 10.29
CA ALA A 36 2.35 -5.00 11.38
C ALA A 36 1.17 -4.59 12.29
N SER A 37 1.43 -4.45 13.59
CA SER A 37 0.42 -4.12 14.62
C SER A 37 -0.16 -2.71 14.49
N ASP A 38 0.50 -1.83 13.75
CA ASP A 38 0.06 -0.46 13.44
C ASP A 38 -0.90 -0.39 12.23
N SER A 39 -1.16 -1.54 11.59
CA SER A 39 -2.07 -1.68 10.47
C SER A 39 -3.40 -2.30 10.90
N LYS A 40 -4.51 -1.75 10.42
CA LYS A 40 -5.86 -2.34 10.60
C LYS A 40 -6.18 -3.42 9.56
N ALA A 41 -5.22 -3.75 8.68
CA ALA A 41 -5.43 -4.75 7.64
C ALA A 41 -5.59 -6.16 8.24
N LYS A 42 -6.43 -6.98 7.61
CA LYS A 42 -6.64 -8.37 8.04
C LYS A 42 -5.45 -9.27 7.76
N SER A 43 -4.67 -8.94 6.73
CA SER A 43 -3.43 -9.61 6.34
C SER A 43 -2.65 -8.73 5.38
N HIS A 44 -1.32 -8.89 5.36
CA HIS A 44 -0.39 -8.37 4.35
C HIS A 44 0.20 -9.48 3.48
N LEU A 45 -0.17 -10.73 3.72
CA LEU A 45 0.27 -11.91 2.96
C LEU A 45 -0.92 -12.57 2.28
N PHE A 46 -0.84 -12.61 0.95
CA PHE A 46 -1.90 -13.04 0.05
C PHE A 46 -1.44 -14.22 -0.81
N PHE A 47 -2.36 -15.15 -1.05
CA PHE A 47 -2.17 -16.28 -1.93
C PHE A 47 -2.89 -16.06 -3.28
N PHE A 48 -2.22 -16.47 -4.35
CA PHE A 48 -2.75 -16.46 -5.71
C PHE A 48 -2.51 -17.83 -6.37
N LYS A 49 -3.55 -18.43 -6.93
CA LYS A 49 -3.48 -19.72 -7.64
C LYS A 49 -2.68 -19.64 -8.94
N LYS A 50 -2.63 -18.45 -9.55
CA LYS A 50 -1.85 -18.15 -10.75
C LYS A 50 -0.76 -17.15 -10.39
N PRO A 51 0.39 -17.16 -11.09
CA PRO A 51 1.43 -16.16 -10.86
C PRO A 51 0.85 -14.73 -10.98
N PRO A 52 0.93 -13.89 -9.93
CA PRO A 52 0.21 -12.61 -9.87
C PRO A 52 0.58 -11.64 -10.99
N PHE A 53 1.85 -11.67 -11.44
CA PHE A 53 2.32 -10.85 -12.56
C PHE A 53 1.70 -11.20 -13.92
N ARG A 54 0.97 -12.32 -14.02
CA ARG A 54 0.15 -12.66 -15.20
C ARG A 54 -1.28 -12.14 -15.11
N LEU A 55 -1.68 -11.59 -13.95
CA LEU A 55 -3.00 -10.99 -13.75
C LEU A 55 -2.90 -9.50 -14.07
N LYS A 56 -3.67 -9.06 -15.07
CA LYS A 56 -3.73 -7.65 -15.47
C LYS A 56 -4.11 -6.75 -14.28
N GLU A 57 -5.07 -7.19 -13.47
CA GLU A 57 -5.54 -6.46 -12.29
C GLU A 57 -4.44 -6.23 -11.26
N PHE A 58 -3.64 -7.28 -10.97
CA PHE A 58 -2.50 -7.17 -10.07
C PHE A 58 -1.48 -6.15 -10.58
N MET A 59 -1.14 -6.22 -11.87
CA MET A 59 -0.18 -5.30 -12.48
C MET A 59 -0.69 -3.85 -12.45
N ASN A 60 -1.98 -3.63 -12.74
CA ASN A 60 -2.60 -2.31 -12.64
C ASN A 60 -2.50 -1.76 -11.21
N ILE A 61 -2.90 -2.54 -10.20
CA ILE A 61 -2.81 -2.12 -8.79
C ILE A 61 -1.39 -1.69 -8.42
N VAL A 62 -0.38 -2.49 -8.81
CA VAL A 62 1.03 -2.20 -8.51
C VAL A 62 1.52 -0.95 -9.24
N LEU A 63 1.14 -0.76 -10.51
CA LEU A 63 1.57 0.37 -11.33
C LEU A 63 0.88 1.67 -10.92
N ASP A 64 -0.42 1.64 -10.64
CA ASP A 64 -1.21 2.83 -10.24
C ASP A 64 -0.68 3.41 -8.92
N LEU A 65 -0.33 2.53 -7.97
CA LEU A 65 0.19 2.93 -6.66
C LEU A 65 1.66 3.38 -6.72
N LYS A 66 2.45 2.89 -7.68
CA LYS A 66 3.83 3.37 -7.93
C LYS A 66 3.89 4.70 -8.68
N THR A 67 2.89 5.01 -9.50
CA THR A 67 2.90 6.21 -10.37
C THR A 67 2.31 7.43 -9.67
N SER A 68 1.64 7.25 -8.52
CA SER A 68 0.99 8.32 -7.76
C SER A 68 1.96 9.22 -6.94
N SER A 69 3.28 9.17 -7.17
CA SER A 69 4.27 10.07 -6.54
C SER A 69 4.75 11.20 -7.45
N GLY A 70 4.00 11.53 -8.50
CA GLY A 70 4.29 12.65 -9.42
C GLY A 70 3.07 13.54 -9.61
N ALA A 71 2.79 14.43 -8.66
CA ALA A 71 1.89 15.54 -8.92
C ALA A 71 2.55 16.49 -9.94
N TYR A 72 2.26 16.31 -11.22
CA TYR A 72 2.45 17.39 -12.19
C TYR A 72 1.42 18.46 -11.86
N ILE A 73 1.84 19.48 -11.12
CA ILE A 73 1.09 20.72 -10.97
C ILE A 73 1.17 21.42 -12.34
N THR A 74 0.21 21.19 -13.22
CA THR A 74 -0.05 22.11 -14.32
C THR A 74 -0.67 23.36 -13.70
N LYS A 75 0.17 24.35 -13.42
CA LYS A 75 -0.26 25.71 -13.13
C LYS A 75 -0.82 26.28 -14.43
N THR A 76 -2.14 26.46 -14.49
CA THR A 76 -2.79 27.34 -15.46
C THR A 76 -2.78 28.76 -14.94
#